data_AF-A0A2T0RS08-F1
#
_entry.id   AF-A0A2T0RS08-F1
#
_cell.length_a   1.000
_cell.length_b   1.000
_cell.length_c   1.000
_cell.angle_alpha   90.00
_cell.angle_beta   90.00
_cell.angle_gamma   90.00
#
_symmetry.space_group_name_H-M   'P 1'
#
loop_
_entity.id
_entity.type
_entity.pdbx_description
1 polymer ?
#
loop_
_entity_poly.entity_id
_entity_poly.type
_entity_poly.pdbx_seq_one_letter_code
_entity_poly.pdbx_strand_id
1 'polypeptide(L)'
;MVIDALRRGWPEQILTGRYAFRTRRREGVAGALAEGLRLVSDELLDAADTRQLQVLVGGRPVMVVMQDVRGAWLPAPPGPKVCGIDPVGPLLTLLPVTEGNAGWRIADVLDNRLGRVIGTLETTGGFVRPVRTVILDPSRRVAGTMTEPLASFLFQWLQLGIGWGRRRFTFRVDGRPVARIRQVSRLWAREFLVDVSEVGGRLDPRLVLACGVERFHPLSTS
;
A
#
# COMPACT_ATOMS: atom_id res chain seq x y z
N MET A 1 17.86 -20.04 0.94
CA MET A 1 16.64 -20.63 1.55
C MET A 1 15.61 -19.60 2.00
N VAL A 2 15.82 -18.77 3.05
CA VAL A 2 14.74 -17.82 3.49
C VAL A 2 14.39 -16.79 2.41
N ILE A 3 15.39 -16.28 1.66
CA ILE A 3 15.22 -15.28 0.60
C ILE A 3 14.35 -15.81 -0.56
N ASP A 4 14.44 -17.10 -0.89
CA ASP A 4 13.74 -17.70 -2.03
C ASP A 4 12.24 -17.87 -1.77
N ALA A 5 11.86 -18.15 -0.52
CA ALA A 5 10.45 -18.20 -0.10
C ALA A 5 9.76 -16.84 -0.19
N LEU A 6 10.50 -15.77 0.12
CA LEU A 6 10.04 -14.38 -0.02
C LEU A 6 9.82 -14.01 -1.49
N ARG A 7 10.71 -14.42 -2.39
CA ARG A 7 10.63 -14.09 -3.83
C ARG A 7 9.38 -14.68 -4.51
N ARG A 8 9.00 -15.93 -4.20
CA ARG A 8 7.72 -16.50 -4.65
C ARG A 8 7.49 -16.31 -6.17
N GLY A 9 6.39 -15.70 -6.62
CA GLY A 9 5.21 -15.22 -5.89
C GLY A 9 5.21 -13.77 -5.36
N TRP A 10 6.15 -12.91 -5.80
CA TRP A 10 6.16 -11.44 -5.70
C TRP A 10 6.96 -10.91 -6.90
N PRO A 11 6.52 -9.87 -7.65
CA PRO A 11 7.34 -9.25 -8.69
C PRO A 11 8.60 -8.63 -8.08
N GLU A 12 9.77 -8.97 -8.64
CA GLU A 12 11.07 -8.62 -8.05
C GLU A 12 11.23 -7.12 -7.77
N GLN A 13 10.68 -6.27 -8.64
CA GLN A 13 10.77 -4.81 -8.52
C GLN A 13 9.99 -4.24 -7.32
N ILE A 14 9.02 -4.98 -6.77
CA ILE A 14 8.34 -4.65 -5.51
C ILE A 14 9.23 -4.93 -4.30
N LEU A 15 10.14 -5.91 -4.41
CA LEU A 15 11.06 -6.31 -3.35
C LEU A 15 12.39 -5.56 -3.37
N THR A 16 12.88 -5.16 -4.55
CA THR A 16 14.27 -4.65 -4.70
C THR A 16 14.40 -3.37 -5.52
N GLY A 17 13.32 -2.87 -6.13
CA GLY A 17 13.40 -1.85 -7.17
C GLY A 17 12.49 -0.65 -6.98
N ARG A 18 11.85 -0.27 -8.08
CA ARG A 18 10.94 0.87 -8.16
C ARG A 18 9.61 0.44 -8.74
N TYR A 19 8.55 0.95 -8.15
CA TYR A 19 7.18 0.74 -8.59
C TYR A 19 6.36 2.03 -8.39
N ALA A 20 5.11 2.02 -8.82
CA ALA A 20 4.21 3.14 -8.61
C ALA A 20 2.86 2.67 -8.08
N PHE A 21 2.28 3.43 -7.15
CA PHE A 21 0.84 3.40 -6.93
C PHE A 21 0.17 4.37 -7.91
N ARG A 22 -0.97 3.98 -8.49
CA ARG A 22 -1.82 4.90 -9.26
C ARG A 22 -3.28 4.65 -8.92
N THR A 23 -4.03 5.71 -8.61
CA THR A 23 -5.50 5.62 -8.61
C THR A 23 -6.01 5.80 -10.04
N ARG A 24 -6.85 4.86 -10.52
CA ARG A 24 -7.47 4.92 -11.84
C ARG A 24 -8.98 4.74 -11.70
N ARG A 25 -9.78 5.45 -12.51
CA ARG A 25 -11.18 5.06 -12.72
C ARG A 25 -11.25 3.67 -13.36
N ARG A 26 -12.22 2.87 -12.94
CA ARG A 26 -12.30 1.43 -13.22
C ARG A 26 -12.57 1.08 -14.70
N GLU A 27 -12.92 2.08 -15.52
CA GLU A 27 -13.00 2.03 -16.97
C GLU A 27 -11.72 1.45 -17.62
N GLY A 28 -11.80 0.19 -18.03
CA GLY A 28 -10.83 -0.52 -18.87
C GLY A 28 -10.09 -1.69 -18.20
N VAL A 29 -9.59 -1.55 -16.97
CA VAL A 29 -8.78 -2.64 -16.34
C VAL A 29 -9.66 -3.74 -15.74
N ALA A 30 -10.92 -3.43 -15.42
CA ALA A 30 -11.91 -4.45 -15.12
C ALA A 30 -12.06 -5.48 -16.26
N GLY A 31 -11.82 -5.13 -17.54
CA GLY A 31 -11.86 -6.10 -18.64
C GLY A 31 -10.77 -7.17 -18.55
N ALA A 32 -9.51 -6.77 -18.33
CA ALA A 32 -8.38 -7.70 -18.25
C ALA A 32 -8.40 -8.56 -16.98
N LEU A 33 -8.85 -8.01 -15.84
CA LEU A 33 -9.05 -8.79 -14.63
C LEU A 33 -10.33 -9.64 -14.68
N ALA A 34 -11.40 -9.20 -15.35
CA ALA A 34 -12.61 -10.00 -15.50
C ALA A 34 -12.42 -11.18 -16.45
N GLU A 35 -11.49 -11.18 -17.42
CA GLU A 35 -11.20 -12.43 -18.15
C GLU A 35 -10.57 -13.50 -17.25
N GLY A 36 -9.69 -13.12 -16.32
CA GLY A 36 -9.13 -14.05 -15.32
C GLY A 36 -10.10 -14.38 -14.17
N LEU A 37 -10.94 -13.43 -13.76
CA LEU A 37 -11.90 -13.56 -12.65
C LEU A 37 -13.32 -13.95 -13.08
N ARG A 38 -13.59 -14.17 -14.38
CA ARG A 38 -14.91 -14.64 -14.87
C ARG A 38 -15.29 -16.03 -14.35
N LEU A 39 -14.32 -16.77 -13.81
CA LEU A 39 -14.54 -18.03 -13.08
C LEU A 39 -14.84 -17.83 -11.57
N VAL A 40 -14.75 -16.60 -11.04
CA VAL A 40 -14.84 -16.26 -9.60
C VAL A 40 -15.86 -15.12 -9.33
N SER A 41 -16.89 -15.04 -10.19
CA SER A 41 -18.09 -14.18 -10.12
C SER A 41 -17.94 -12.68 -10.48
N ASP A 42 -18.97 -12.17 -11.16
CA ASP A 42 -19.24 -10.73 -11.35
C ASP A 42 -19.63 -10.00 -10.04
N GLU A 43 -19.80 -10.73 -8.93
CA GLU A 43 -20.23 -10.18 -7.63
C GLU A 43 -19.08 -9.64 -6.77
N LEU A 44 -17.83 -10.01 -7.09
CA LEU A 44 -16.60 -9.49 -6.49
C LEU A 44 -16.34 -8.00 -6.81
N LEU A 45 -17.22 -7.41 -7.60
CA LEU A 45 -17.01 -6.24 -8.44
C LEU A 45 -18.09 -5.18 -8.16
N ASP A 46 -18.31 -4.84 -6.89
CA ASP A 46 -19.27 -3.82 -6.44
C ASP A 46 -19.19 -2.55 -7.31
N ALA A 47 -20.25 -2.23 -8.03
CA ALA A 47 -20.24 -1.26 -9.13
C ALA A 47 -20.25 0.20 -8.65
N ALA A 48 -20.52 0.44 -7.36
CA ALA A 48 -20.75 1.77 -6.81
C ALA A 48 -19.47 2.58 -6.59
N ASP A 49 -18.30 1.94 -6.36
CA ASP A 49 -17.06 2.66 -6.06
C ASP A 49 -16.08 2.63 -7.25
N THR A 50 -15.84 3.82 -7.83
CA THR A 50 -15.39 3.94 -9.23
C THR A 50 -13.86 3.99 -9.41
N ARG A 51 -13.08 4.05 -8.32
CA ARG A 51 -11.62 4.18 -8.37
C ARG A 51 -10.94 2.98 -7.71
N GLN A 52 -9.90 2.45 -8.37
CA GLN A 52 -9.07 1.37 -7.84
C GLN A 52 -7.62 1.85 -7.69
N LEU A 53 -6.97 1.45 -6.59
CA LEU A 53 -5.54 1.64 -6.39
C LEU A 53 -4.77 0.48 -7.04
N GLN A 54 -3.93 0.80 -8.02
CA GLN A 54 -3.13 -0.17 -8.77
C GLN A 54 -1.65 -0.05 -8.39
N VAL A 55 -0.93 -1.16 -8.37
CA VAL A 55 0.54 -1.20 -8.24
C VAL A 55 1.13 -1.52 -9.59
N LEU A 56 2.04 -0.66 -10.06
CA LEU A 56 2.60 -0.70 -11.40
C LEU A 56 4.12 -0.88 -11.37
N VAL A 57 4.62 -1.78 -12.22
CA VAL A 57 6.04 -1.99 -12.50
C VAL A 57 6.27 -1.69 -13.97
N GLY A 58 7.27 -0.86 -14.28
CA GLY A 58 7.52 -0.41 -15.67
C GLY A 58 6.32 0.28 -16.33
N GLY A 59 5.40 0.84 -15.55
CA GLY A 59 4.15 1.44 -16.05
C GLY A 59 3.03 0.45 -16.38
N ARG A 60 3.25 -0.86 -16.24
CA ARG A 60 2.22 -1.91 -16.38
C ARG A 60 1.65 -2.26 -14.99
N PRO A 61 0.33 -2.45 -14.84
CA PRO A 61 -0.23 -2.95 -13.57
C PRO A 61 0.21 -4.40 -13.34
N VAL A 62 0.64 -4.71 -12.11
CA VAL A 62 1.04 -6.07 -11.69
C VAL A 62 0.29 -6.55 -10.44
N MET A 63 -0.26 -5.60 -9.66
CA MET A 63 -1.19 -5.87 -8.57
C MET A 63 -2.30 -4.83 -8.54
N VAL A 64 -3.39 -5.19 -7.88
CA VAL A 64 -4.48 -4.29 -7.52
C VAL A 64 -4.74 -4.35 -6.03
N VAL A 65 -5.18 -3.24 -5.45
CA VAL A 65 -5.77 -3.25 -4.12
C VAL A 65 -7.27 -3.44 -4.25
N MET A 66 -7.80 -4.40 -3.49
CA MET A 66 -9.21 -4.73 -3.42
C MET A 66 -9.68 -4.59 -1.97
N GLN A 67 -10.87 -4.03 -1.77
CA GLN A 67 -11.59 -4.24 -0.52
C GLN A 67 -12.20 -5.64 -0.58
N ASP A 68 -12.03 -6.46 0.45
CA ASP A 68 -12.69 -7.76 0.50
C ASP A 68 -14.18 -7.60 0.82
N VAL A 69 -14.98 -7.49 -0.23
CA VAL A 69 -16.44 -7.46 -0.16
C VAL A 69 -16.92 -8.92 -0.08
N ARG A 70 -17.58 -9.26 1.04
CA ARG A 70 -18.28 -10.54 1.28
C ARG A 70 -17.42 -11.81 1.34
N GLY A 71 -16.09 -11.72 1.47
CA GLY A 71 -15.24 -12.89 1.74
C GLY A 71 -14.99 -13.77 0.50
N ALA A 72 -15.02 -13.19 -0.70
CA ALA A 72 -14.77 -13.92 -1.94
C ALA A 72 -13.34 -14.50 -2.05
N TRP A 73 -12.44 -14.11 -1.14
CA TRP A 73 -11.06 -14.58 -1.04
C TRP A 73 -10.82 -15.54 0.14
N LEU A 74 -11.85 -16.22 0.66
CA LEU A 74 -11.69 -17.22 1.71
C LEU A 74 -10.60 -18.26 1.35
N PRO A 75 -9.71 -18.63 2.29
CA PRO A 75 -9.76 -18.36 3.73
C PRO A 75 -9.12 -17.04 4.19
N ALA A 76 -8.79 -16.10 3.30
CA ALA A 76 -8.11 -14.86 3.69
C ALA A 76 -9.00 -13.97 4.59
N PRO A 77 -8.46 -13.42 5.69
CA PRO A 77 -9.23 -12.62 6.66
C PRO A 77 -9.65 -11.26 6.09
N PRO A 78 -10.66 -10.58 6.68
CA PRO A 78 -11.19 -9.31 6.16
C PRO A 78 -10.17 -8.17 6.15
N GLY A 79 -10.41 -7.19 5.28
CA GLY A 79 -9.60 -5.97 5.14
C GLY A 79 -9.05 -5.75 3.73
N PRO A 80 -8.34 -4.64 3.47
CA PRO A 80 -7.74 -4.34 2.17
C PRO A 80 -6.70 -5.40 1.76
N LYS A 81 -6.85 -5.93 0.55
CA LYS A 81 -6.00 -6.98 -0.03
C LYS A 81 -5.19 -6.42 -1.18
N VAL A 82 -3.88 -6.70 -1.19
CA VAL A 82 -3.04 -6.56 -2.39
C VAL A 82 -3.09 -7.88 -3.14
N CYS A 83 -3.76 -7.90 -4.28
CA CYS A 83 -3.90 -9.07 -5.13
C CYS A 83 -2.93 -8.99 -6.32
N GLY A 84 -2.22 -10.08 -6.60
CA GLY A 84 -1.51 -10.26 -7.87
C GLY A 84 -2.49 -10.29 -9.05
N ILE A 85 -2.01 -9.90 -10.23
CA ILE A 85 -2.75 -10.05 -11.49
C ILE A 85 -2.36 -11.35 -12.22
N ASP A 86 -1.12 -11.80 -12.05
CA ASP A 86 -0.62 -13.06 -12.62
C ASP A 86 0.44 -13.69 -11.69
N PRO A 87 0.15 -14.83 -11.03
CA PRO A 87 -1.19 -15.41 -10.89
C PRO A 87 -2.13 -14.50 -10.11
N VAL A 88 -3.44 -14.61 -10.37
CA VAL A 88 -4.47 -13.87 -9.62
C VAL A 88 -4.59 -14.43 -8.20
N GLY A 89 -4.52 -13.57 -7.19
CA GLY A 89 -4.80 -13.96 -5.80
C GLY A 89 -4.20 -13.03 -4.75
N PRO A 90 -4.66 -13.11 -3.48
CA PRO A 90 -4.23 -12.23 -2.40
C PRO A 90 -2.79 -12.56 -1.97
N LEU A 91 -1.90 -11.57 -2.06
CA LEU A 91 -0.50 -11.67 -1.63
C LEU A 91 -0.34 -11.15 -0.20
N LEU A 92 -0.98 -10.02 0.10
CA LEU A 92 -0.87 -9.32 1.38
C LEU A 92 -2.22 -8.75 1.80
N THR A 93 -2.57 -8.87 3.07
CA THR A 93 -3.82 -8.33 3.65
C THR A 93 -3.46 -7.39 4.80
N LEU A 94 -4.05 -6.19 4.80
CA LEU A 94 -4.06 -5.33 5.98
C LEU A 94 -5.26 -5.76 6.82
N LEU A 95 -4.99 -6.31 8.01
CA LEU A 95 -6.05 -6.75 8.92
C LEU A 95 -6.84 -5.54 9.46
N PRO A 96 -8.08 -5.73 9.96
CA PRO A 96 -8.95 -4.65 10.37
C PRO A 96 -8.27 -3.71 11.37
N VAL A 97 -8.38 -2.40 11.12
CA VAL A 97 -7.70 -1.39 11.92
C VAL A 97 -8.34 -1.31 13.31
N THR A 98 -7.55 -1.51 14.36
CA THR A 98 -7.95 -1.08 15.70
C THR A 98 -7.66 0.42 15.82
N GLU A 99 -8.73 1.20 15.94
CA GLU A 99 -8.64 2.62 16.25
C GLU A 99 -8.86 2.85 17.75
N GLY A 100 -8.30 3.91 18.31
CA GLY A 100 -8.59 4.30 19.67
C GLY A 100 -8.47 5.81 19.92
N ASN A 101 -8.82 6.19 21.14
CA ASN A 101 -9.27 7.54 21.52
C ASN A 101 -8.32 8.71 21.18
N ALA A 102 -7.02 8.46 20.95
CA ALA A 102 -6.01 9.47 20.61
C ALA A 102 -5.74 9.64 19.09
N GLY A 103 -6.58 9.08 18.21
CA GLY A 103 -6.34 9.09 16.76
C GLY A 103 -5.17 8.18 16.34
N TRP A 104 -4.90 7.16 17.16
CA TRP A 104 -3.95 6.09 16.85
C TRP A 104 -4.69 4.98 16.10
N ARG A 105 -4.02 4.42 15.08
CA ARG A 105 -4.56 3.38 14.21
C ARG A 105 -3.54 2.26 14.10
N ILE A 106 -3.92 1.04 14.51
CA ILE A 106 -3.07 -0.15 14.43
C ILE A 106 -3.60 -1.09 13.36
N ALA A 107 -2.74 -1.49 12.42
CA ALA A 107 -3.06 -2.48 11.39
C ALA A 107 -1.97 -3.55 11.33
N ASP A 108 -2.33 -4.82 11.55
CA ASP A 108 -1.42 -5.94 11.33
C ASP A 108 -1.35 -6.29 9.83
N VAL A 109 -0.16 -6.66 9.36
CA VAL A 109 0.12 -6.97 7.95
C VAL A 109 0.32 -8.47 7.80
N LEU A 110 -0.67 -9.15 7.22
CA LEU A 110 -0.61 -10.58 6.90
C LEU A 110 -0.02 -10.78 5.50
N ASP A 111 1.01 -11.62 5.37
CA ASP A 111 1.34 -12.22 4.08
C ASP A 111 0.53 -13.52 3.94
N ASN A 112 -0.43 -13.54 3.01
CA ASN A 112 -1.37 -14.65 2.87
C ASN A 112 -0.67 -15.94 2.38
N ARG A 113 0.47 -15.81 1.68
CA ARG A 113 1.24 -16.96 1.18
C ARG A 113 2.09 -17.61 2.28
N LEU A 114 2.46 -16.85 3.31
CA LEU A 114 3.13 -17.35 4.51
C LEU A 114 2.17 -17.72 5.64
N GLY A 115 0.87 -17.39 5.51
CA GLY A 115 -0.15 -17.64 6.54
C GLY A 115 0.12 -16.94 7.88
N ARG A 116 0.92 -15.86 7.90
CA ARG A 116 1.38 -15.21 9.14
C ARG A 116 1.54 -13.71 9.02
N VAL A 117 1.36 -13.01 10.14
CA VAL A 117 1.68 -11.58 10.26
C VAL A 117 3.18 -11.38 10.06
N ILE A 118 3.54 -10.47 9.15
CA ILE A 118 4.93 -10.10 8.82
C ILE A 118 5.35 -8.77 9.45
N GLY A 119 4.43 -8.06 10.09
CA GLY A 119 4.68 -6.86 10.89
C GLY A 119 3.40 -6.11 11.23
N THR A 120 3.52 -5.06 12.03
CA THR A 120 2.40 -4.20 12.48
C THR A 120 2.69 -2.74 12.11
N LEU A 121 1.66 -2.02 11.67
CA LEU A 121 1.71 -0.59 11.36
C LEU A 121 0.99 0.20 12.45
N GLU A 122 1.72 1.00 13.22
CA GLU A 122 1.14 1.90 14.24
C GLU A 122 1.19 3.33 13.74
N THR A 123 0.03 3.84 13.31
CA THR A 123 -0.15 5.15 12.71
C THR A 123 -0.60 6.19 13.74
N THR A 124 0.01 7.37 13.67
CA THR A 124 -0.31 8.56 14.48
C THR A 124 -0.22 9.84 13.65
N GLY A 125 -0.85 10.91 14.11
CA GLY A 125 -0.93 12.19 13.39
C GLY A 125 -2.09 12.25 12.40
N GLY A 126 -2.11 13.26 11.53
CA GLY A 126 -3.22 13.53 10.63
C GLY A 126 -3.48 15.03 10.48
N PHE A 127 -4.73 15.45 10.63
CA PHE A 127 -5.21 16.79 10.29
C PHE A 127 -4.44 17.95 10.98
N VAL A 128 -3.87 17.71 12.16
CA VAL A 128 -3.18 18.73 12.99
C VAL A 128 -1.67 18.48 13.21
N ARG A 129 -1.13 17.33 12.75
CA ARG A 129 0.28 16.94 12.97
C ARG A 129 0.78 16.06 11.82
N PRO A 130 2.04 16.18 11.37
CA PRO A 130 2.60 15.31 10.33
C PRO A 130 2.39 13.84 10.65
N VAL A 131 1.99 13.09 9.63
CA VAL A 131 1.68 11.67 9.76
C VAL A 131 2.96 10.87 10.00
N ARG A 132 2.94 10.05 11.05
CA ARG A 132 4.02 9.13 11.43
C ARG A 132 3.46 7.73 11.60
N THR A 133 4.07 6.77 10.92
CA THR A 133 3.81 5.34 11.16
C THR A 133 5.06 4.70 11.73
N VAL A 134 4.95 4.05 12.88
CA VAL A 134 5.95 3.12 13.39
C VAL A 134 5.68 1.76 12.75
N ILE A 135 6.74 1.11 12.27
CA ILE A 135 6.67 -0.21 11.63
C ILE A 135 7.31 -1.19 12.60
N LEU A 136 6.53 -2.16 13.07
CA LEU A 136 6.99 -3.22 13.95
C LEU A 136 7.23 -4.52 13.18
N ASP A 137 8.23 -5.29 13.60
CA ASP A 137 8.45 -6.66 13.14
C ASP A 137 7.42 -7.65 13.78
N PRO A 138 7.40 -8.94 13.39
CA PRO A 138 6.52 -9.94 14.02
C PRO A 138 6.76 -10.17 15.52
N SER A 139 7.89 -9.70 16.06
CA SER A 139 8.24 -9.74 17.49
C SER A 139 7.92 -8.43 18.21
N ARG A 140 7.11 -7.55 17.58
CA ARG A 140 6.70 -6.23 18.09
C ARG A 140 7.86 -5.27 18.38
N ARG A 141 9.04 -5.48 17.79
CA ARG A 141 10.19 -4.56 17.86
C ARG A 141 10.11 -3.55 16.72
N VAL A 142 10.62 -2.34 16.92
CA VAL A 142 10.64 -1.30 15.88
C VAL A 142 11.59 -1.70 14.75
N ALA A 143 11.03 -2.10 13.61
CA ALA A 143 11.74 -2.38 12.38
C ALA A 143 12.05 -1.09 11.59
N GLY A 144 11.24 -0.05 11.76
CA GLY A 144 11.45 1.23 11.10
C GLY A 144 10.37 2.26 11.37
N THR A 145 10.46 3.41 10.70
CA THR A 145 9.46 4.47 10.76
C THR A 145 9.22 5.09 9.39
N MET A 146 7.96 5.34 9.05
CA MET A 146 7.56 6.19 7.92
C MET A 146 7.19 7.59 8.45
N THR A 147 7.67 8.64 7.79
CA THR A 147 7.41 10.04 8.15
C THR A 147 7.09 10.88 6.92
N GLU A 148 6.07 11.74 7.03
CA GLU A 148 5.82 12.85 6.10
C GLU A 148 6.60 14.10 6.59
N PRO A 149 7.41 14.78 5.74
CA PRO A 149 8.10 16.00 6.15
C PRO A 149 7.12 17.10 6.53
N LEU A 150 7.40 17.82 7.62
CA LEU A 150 6.57 18.94 8.09
C LEU A 150 6.33 19.99 6.98
N ALA A 151 7.30 20.24 6.11
CA ALA A 151 7.12 21.11 4.95
C ALA A 151 6.01 20.63 3.99
N SER A 152 5.95 19.32 3.69
CA SER A 152 4.87 18.75 2.85
C SER A 152 3.49 18.93 3.50
N PHE A 153 3.41 18.85 4.82
CA PHE A 153 2.19 19.11 5.59
C PHE A 153 1.81 20.60 5.60
N LEU A 154 2.75 21.50 5.86
CA LEU A 154 2.51 22.96 5.87
C LEU A 154 2.08 23.50 4.50
N PHE A 155 2.70 23.03 3.40
CA PHE A 155 2.27 23.40 2.05
C PHE A 155 0.88 22.85 1.69
N GLN A 156 0.43 21.75 2.33
CA GLN A 156 -0.94 21.27 2.18
C GLN A 156 -1.94 22.12 2.97
N TRP A 157 -1.57 22.57 4.18
CA TRP A 157 -2.43 23.36 5.06
C TRP A 157 -2.62 24.81 4.61
N LEU A 158 -1.57 25.47 4.11
CA LEU A 158 -1.57 26.90 3.79
C LEU A 158 -2.48 27.33 2.61
N GLN A 159 -3.06 26.40 1.85
CA GLN A 159 -3.95 26.64 0.69
C GLN A 159 -3.47 27.68 -0.34
N LEU A 160 -2.17 28.03 -0.36
CA LEU A 160 -1.57 28.90 -1.37
C LEU A 160 -1.77 28.24 -2.74
N GLY A 161 -2.61 28.85 -3.58
CA GLY A 161 -3.32 28.23 -4.72
C GLY A 161 -2.49 27.69 -5.88
N ILE A 162 -1.18 27.52 -5.71
CA ILE A 162 -0.28 26.84 -6.65
C ILE A 162 -0.33 25.34 -6.32
N GLY A 163 -1.39 24.66 -6.76
CA GLY A 163 -1.84 23.32 -6.31
C GLY A 163 -0.89 22.13 -6.55
N TRP A 164 0.31 22.15 -5.95
CA TRP A 164 1.41 21.22 -6.23
C TRP A 164 2.11 20.69 -4.96
N GLY A 165 1.37 20.54 -3.85
CA GLY A 165 1.84 19.85 -2.65
C GLY A 165 2.20 18.38 -2.93
N ARG A 166 3.45 18.11 -3.33
CA ARG A 166 3.94 16.75 -3.61
C ARG A 166 4.12 16.02 -2.28
N ARG A 167 3.15 15.18 -1.89
CA ARG A 167 3.29 14.30 -0.72
C ARG A 167 4.54 13.45 -0.86
N ARG A 168 5.34 13.40 0.20
CA ARG A 168 6.59 12.64 0.26
C ARG A 168 6.61 11.89 1.58
N PHE A 169 6.86 10.60 1.53
CA PHE A 169 7.07 9.78 2.72
C PHE A 169 8.49 9.23 2.67
N THR A 170 9.18 9.28 3.81
CA THR A 170 10.53 8.72 3.96
C THR A 170 10.52 7.66 5.03
N PHE A 171 10.97 6.46 4.66
CA PHE A 171 11.12 5.32 5.55
C PHE A 171 12.54 5.32 6.11
N ARG A 172 12.67 5.16 7.42
CA ARG A 172 13.96 5.14 8.13
C ARG A 172 14.09 3.92 9.03
N VAL A 173 15.29 3.36 9.06
CA VAL A 173 15.76 2.34 10.02
C VAL A 173 17.02 2.92 10.67
N ASP A 174 17.07 2.93 12.00
CA ASP A 174 18.17 3.54 12.78
C ASP A 174 18.53 4.98 12.32
N GLY A 175 17.50 5.78 12.04
CA GLY A 175 17.62 7.15 11.52
C GLY A 175 18.01 7.27 10.03
N ARG A 176 18.54 6.20 9.41
CA ARG A 176 18.99 6.18 8.01
C ARG A 176 17.81 5.98 7.06
N PRO A 177 17.67 6.76 5.97
CA PRO A 177 16.64 6.50 4.96
C PRO A 177 16.91 5.18 4.25
N VAL A 178 15.84 4.41 3.99
CA VAL A 178 15.91 3.09 3.30
C VAL A 178 14.90 2.93 2.16
N ALA A 179 13.78 3.66 2.21
CA ALA A 179 12.79 3.68 1.14
C ALA A 179 12.08 5.04 1.10
N ARG A 180 11.48 5.37 -0.04
CA ARG A 180 10.81 6.66 -0.26
C ARG A 180 9.56 6.46 -1.10
N ILE A 181 8.50 7.19 -0.76
CA ILE A 181 7.32 7.37 -1.63
C ILE A 181 7.24 8.85 -1.99
N ARG A 182 7.01 9.17 -3.26
CA ARG A 182 6.86 10.55 -3.76
C ARG A 182 5.70 10.64 -4.73
N GLN A 183 4.73 11.50 -4.43
CA GLN A 183 3.70 11.88 -5.38
C GLN A 183 4.30 12.56 -6.60
N VAL A 184 3.96 12.08 -7.78
CA VAL A 184 4.23 12.73 -9.06
C VAL A 184 2.91 13.25 -9.61
N SER A 185 2.85 14.55 -9.90
CA SER A 185 1.66 15.16 -10.47
C SER A 185 1.54 14.76 -11.93
N ARG A 186 0.40 14.20 -12.30
CA ARG A 186 -0.09 14.09 -13.68
C ARG A 186 -1.48 14.71 -13.70
N LEU A 187 -1.81 15.44 -14.77
CA LEU A 187 -3.05 16.22 -14.90
C LEU A 187 -4.35 15.45 -14.58
N TRP A 188 -4.34 14.12 -14.78
CA TRP A 188 -5.55 13.28 -14.74
C TRP A 188 -5.49 12.08 -13.77
N ALA A 189 -4.39 11.90 -13.02
CA ALA A 189 -4.23 10.77 -12.11
C ALA A 189 -3.29 11.08 -10.94
N ARG A 190 -3.63 10.60 -9.74
CA ARG A 190 -2.71 10.61 -8.59
C ARG A 190 -1.79 9.40 -8.70
N GLU A 191 -0.51 9.66 -8.91
CA GLU A 191 0.52 8.63 -8.99
C GLU A 191 1.59 8.88 -7.92
N PHE A 192 2.02 7.82 -7.25
CA PHE A 192 3.04 7.87 -6.20
C PHE A 192 4.15 6.88 -6.56
N LEU A 193 5.33 7.40 -6.90
CA LEU A 193 6.50 6.57 -7.15
C LEU A 193 7.06 6.06 -5.83
N VAL A 194 7.38 4.78 -5.77
CA VAL A 194 8.00 4.12 -4.63
C VAL A 194 9.38 3.62 -5.03
N ASP A 195 10.36 3.85 -4.18
CA ASP A 195 11.73 3.37 -4.32
C ASP A 195 12.12 2.58 -3.07
N VAL A 196 12.40 1.30 -3.24
CA VAL A 196 12.89 0.37 -2.20
C VAL A 196 14.30 -0.15 -2.51
N SER A 197 15.00 0.42 -3.49
CA SER A 197 16.35 -0.04 -3.87
C SER A 197 17.40 0.12 -2.76
N GLU A 198 17.22 1.10 -1.87
CA GLU A 198 18.08 1.33 -0.70
C GLU A 198 17.73 0.44 0.52
N VAL A 199 16.72 -0.44 0.42
CA VAL A 199 16.23 -1.22 1.59
C VAL A 199 17.26 -2.23 2.07
N GLY A 200 17.92 -2.96 1.16
CA GLY A 200 19.07 -3.83 1.49
C GLY A 200 18.85 -4.83 2.64
N GLY A 201 17.62 -5.32 2.84
CA GLY A 201 17.26 -6.21 3.94
C GLY A 201 17.08 -5.56 5.32
N ARG A 202 17.25 -4.24 5.45
CA ARG A 202 17.06 -3.50 6.72
C ARG A 202 15.60 -3.35 7.15
N LEU A 203 14.68 -3.47 6.19
CA LEU A 203 13.23 -3.41 6.37
C LEU A 203 12.61 -4.42 5.39
N ASP A 204 11.43 -4.94 5.69
CA ASP A 204 10.69 -5.76 4.72
C ASP A 204 10.02 -4.85 3.67
N PRO A 205 10.32 -5.00 2.35
CA PRO A 205 9.69 -4.20 1.29
C PRO A 205 8.16 -4.34 1.26
N ARG A 206 7.62 -5.48 1.73
CA ARG A 206 6.17 -5.71 1.83
C ARG A 206 5.51 -4.81 2.87
N LEU A 207 6.24 -4.42 3.93
CA LEU A 207 5.77 -3.44 4.91
C LEU A 207 5.80 -2.02 4.35
N VAL A 208 6.77 -1.69 3.47
CA VAL A 208 6.77 -0.42 2.72
C VAL A 208 5.55 -0.35 1.79
N LEU A 209 5.24 -1.45 1.09
CA LEU A 209 4.04 -1.57 0.27
C LEU A 209 2.76 -1.41 1.12
N ALA A 210 2.66 -2.10 2.26
CA ALA A 210 1.52 -2.02 3.16
C ALA A 210 1.28 -0.59 3.69
N CYS A 211 2.34 0.14 4.05
CA CYS A 211 2.23 1.57 4.40
C CYS A 211 1.69 2.42 3.23
N GLY A 212 2.08 2.13 2.00
CA GLY A 212 1.52 2.80 0.82
C GLY A 212 0.03 2.49 0.62
N VAL A 213 -0.37 1.23 0.83
CA VAL A 213 -1.79 0.81 0.75
C VAL A 213 -2.62 1.51 1.83
N GLU A 214 -2.20 1.49 3.10
CA GLU A 214 -2.90 2.16 4.20
C GLU A 214 -3.07 3.67 3.94
N ARG A 215 -2.09 4.33 3.30
CA ARG A 215 -2.13 5.75 2.98
C ARG A 215 -2.96 6.13 1.76
N PHE A 216 -3.01 5.27 0.75
CA PHE A 216 -3.59 5.63 -0.56
C PHE A 216 -4.90 4.90 -0.89
N HIS A 217 -5.20 3.78 -0.22
CA HIS A 217 -6.47 3.08 -0.41
C HIS A 217 -7.70 3.93 -0.03
N PRO A 218 -7.70 4.73 1.05
CA PRO A 218 -8.78 5.68 1.32
C PRO A 218 -8.95 6.77 0.26
N LEU A 219 -7.93 7.01 -0.59
CA LEU A 219 -7.98 7.96 -1.71
C LEU A 219 -8.54 7.33 -3.00
N SER A 220 -8.85 6.02 -2.98
CA SER A 220 -9.62 5.32 -4.02
C SER A 220 -11.08 5.10 -3.64
N THR A 221 -11.47 5.23 -2.37
CA THR A 221 -12.86 5.11 -1.91
C THR A 221 -13.50 6.49 -1.64
N SER A 222 -13.05 7.51 -2.39
CA SER A 222 -13.43 8.93 -2.32
C SER A 222 -13.13 9.61 -3.65
#